data_AF-A0A955XL48-F1
#
_entry.id   AF-A0A955XL48-F1
#
_cell.length_a   1.000
_cell.length_b   1.000
_cell.length_c   1.000
_cell.angle_alpha   90.00
_cell.angle_beta   90.00
_cell.angle_gamma   90.00
#
_symmetry.space_group_name_H-M   'P 1'
#
loop_
_entity.id
_entity.type
_entity.pdbx_description
1 polymer ?
#
loop_
_entity_poly.entity_id
_entity_poly.type
_entity_poly.pdbx_seq_one_letter_code
_entity_poly.pdbx_strand_id
1 'polypeptide(L)' 'PGGAGGLTPRNDVGPLDPLLQGLRFNAQDEADMIAFLQALTDQGVDRRVPASVPSGLPVGGEID' A
#
# COMPACT_ATOMS: atom_id res chain seq x y z
N PRO A 1 12.74 5.01 45.34
CA PRO A 1 11.62 4.28 44.70
C PRO A 1 11.24 4.92 43.35
N GLY A 2 11.74 4.34 42.25
CA GLY A 2 11.54 4.85 40.88
C GLY A 2 10.22 4.38 40.28
N GLY A 3 9.39 5.33 39.85
CA GLY A 3 8.23 5.07 38.99
C GLY A 3 8.63 5.26 37.54
N ALA A 4 8.85 4.15 36.82
CA ALA A 4 9.06 4.18 35.38
C ALA A 4 7.72 4.51 34.70
N GLY A 5 7.62 5.73 34.15
CA GLY A 5 6.56 6.11 33.24
C GLY A 5 6.61 5.24 32.00
N GLY A 6 5.70 4.28 31.91
CA GLY A 6 5.47 3.50 30.70
C GLY A 6 4.92 4.43 29.62
N LEU A 7 5.78 4.80 28.67
CA LEU A 7 5.36 5.41 27.42
C LEU A 7 4.59 4.35 26.63
N THR A 8 3.28 4.26 26.82
CA THR A 8 2.44 3.57 25.83
C THR A 8 2.56 4.37 24.53
N PRO A 9 2.95 3.77 23.39
CA PRO A 9 2.90 4.47 22.12
C PRO A 9 1.46 4.94 21.93
N ARG A 10 1.28 6.26 21.82
CA ARG A 10 -0.03 6.83 21.53
C ARG A 10 -0.37 6.39 20.11
N ASN A 11 -1.27 5.42 20.03
CA ASN A 11 -1.88 5.03 18.78
C ASN A 11 -2.88 6.13 18.43
N ASP A 12 -2.37 7.26 17.92
CA ASP A 12 -3.17 8.43 17.49
C ASP A 12 -3.96 8.14 16.20
N VAL A 13 -3.86 6.91 15.69
CA VAL A 13 -4.67 6.38 14.60
C VAL A 13 -6.02 6.01 15.17
N GLY A 14 -7.08 6.65 14.69
CA GLY A 14 -8.47 6.33 15.06
C GLY A 14 -8.82 4.86 14.84
N PRO A 15 -10.04 4.45 15.24
CA PRO A 15 -10.45 3.05 15.10
C PRO A 15 -10.26 2.58 13.65
N LEU A 16 -9.62 1.42 13.50
CA LEU A 16 -9.41 0.79 12.20
C LEU A 16 -10.77 0.59 11.51
N ASP A 17 -10.86 1.00 10.24
CA ASP A 17 -12.08 0.91 9.43
C ASP A 17 -12.70 -0.50 9.56
N PRO A 18 -14.00 -0.62 9.91
CA PRO A 18 -14.68 -1.91 10.05
C PRO A 18 -14.49 -2.86 8.86
N LEU A 19 -14.35 -2.34 7.64
CA LEU A 19 -14.13 -3.14 6.44
C LEU A 19 -12.73 -3.79 6.42
N LEU A 20 -11.76 -3.20 7.13
CA LEU A 20 -10.39 -3.71 7.22
C LEU A 20 -10.22 -4.72 8.37
N GLN A 21 -11.13 -4.75 9.34
CA GLN A 21 -11.05 -5.64 10.51
C GLN A 21 -11.19 -7.14 10.14
N GLY A 22 -11.84 -7.42 9.01
CA GLY A 22 -12.01 -8.78 8.49
C GLY A 22 -10.81 -9.31 7.71
N LEU A 23 -9.86 -8.43 7.36
CA LEU A 23 -8.69 -8.85 6.60
C LEU A 23 -7.77 -9.71 7.48
N ARG A 24 -7.34 -10.84 6.92
CA ARG A 24 -6.36 -11.74 7.54
C ARG A 24 -5.14 -11.71 6.65
N PHE A 25 -4.08 -11.10 7.16
CA PHE A 25 -2.80 -11.06 6.48
C PHE A 25 -1.87 -12.10 7.08
N ASN A 26 -1.23 -12.90 6.24
CA ASN A 26 0.00 -13.57 6.63
C ASN A 26 1.18 -12.58 6.44
N ALA A 27 2.38 -12.97 6.89
CA ALA A 27 3.56 -12.10 6.82
C ALA A 27 3.94 -11.67 5.38
N GLN A 28 3.67 -12.54 4.39
CA GLN A 28 3.88 -12.21 2.98
C GLN A 28 2.83 -11.19 2.50
N ASP A 29 1.55 -11.41 2.83
CA ASP A 29 0.48 -10.51 2.40
C ASP A 29 0.68 -9.09 2.97
N GLU A 30 1.18 -8.98 4.21
CA GLU A 30 1.52 -7.69 4.81
C GLU A 30 2.67 -7.00 4.07
N ALA A 31 3.75 -7.74 3.76
CA ALA A 31 4.87 -7.21 3.00
C ALA A 31 4.44 -6.73 1.60
N ASP A 32 3.57 -7.50 0.94
CA ASP A 32 3.04 -7.17 -0.39
C ASP A 32 2.12 -5.94 -0.33
N MET A 33 1.27 -5.83 0.69
CA MET A 33 0.40 -4.67 0.90
C MET A 33 1.22 -3.39 1.12
N ILE A 34 2.29 -3.47 1.93
CA ILE A 34 3.19 -2.34 2.16
C ILE A 34 3.89 -1.93 0.86
N ALA A 35 4.43 -2.90 0.11
CA ALA A 35 5.10 -2.62 -1.17
C ALA A 35 4.14 -1.96 -2.18
N PHE A 36 2.90 -2.44 -2.25
CA PHE A 36 1.85 -1.84 -3.07
C PHE A 36 1.57 -0.38 -2.68
N LEU A 37 1.35 -0.09 -1.39
CA LEU A 37 1.09 1.27 -0.91
C LEU A 37 2.27 2.21 -1.19
N GLN A 38 3.51 1.72 -1.03
CA GLN A 38 4.72 2.48 -1.36
C GLN A 38 4.77 2.84 -2.85
N ALA A 39 4.46 1.88 -3.74
CA ALA A 39 4.45 2.09 -5.18
C ALA A 39 3.46 3.18 -5.64
N LEU A 40 2.35 3.39 -4.92
CA LEU A 40 1.40 4.48 -5.24
C LEU A 40 2.02 5.88 -5.06
N THR A 41 2.91 6.00 -4.07
CA THR A 41 3.60 7.27 -3.76
C THR A 41 4.94 7.42 -4.45
N ASP A 42 5.42 6.37 -5.12
CA ASP A 42 6.71 6.37 -5.79
C ASP A 42 6.71 7.37 -6.95
N GLN A 43 7.65 8.31 -6.87
CA GLN A 43 7.90 9.36 -7.87
C GLN A 43 8.90 8.91 -8.94
N GLY A 44 9.63 7.81 -8.70
CA GLY A 44 10.60 7.23 -9.63
C GLY A 44 9.98 6.30 -10.66
N VAL A 45 8.71 5.92 -10.50
CA VAL A 45 7.97 5.13 -11.49
C VAL A 45 7.65 6.01 -12.69
N ASP A 46 8.09 5.57 -13.87
CA ASP A 46 7.73 6.22 -15.13
C ASP A 46 6.22 6.05 -15.39
N ARG A 47 5.47 7.14 -15.28
CA ARG A 47 4.03 7.19 -15.53
C ARG A 47 3.69 7.54 -16.98
N ARG A 48 4.68 7.59 -17.88
CA ARG A 48 4.44 7.86 -19.29
C ARG A 48 3.73 6.67 -19.94
N VAL A 49 2.74 6.98 -20.77
CA VAL A 49 2.11 5.96 -21.62
C VAL A 49 3.19 5.41 -22.57
N PRO A 50 3.43 4.10 -22.58
CA PRO A 50 4.43 3.51 -23.47
C PRO A 50 3.99 3.64 -24.93
N ALA A 51 4.97 3.73 -25.84
CA ALA A 51 4.69 3.78 -27.28
C ALA A 51 4.20 2.42 -27.84
N SER A 52 4.56 1.32 -27.18
CA SER A 52 4.13 -0.03 -27.52
C SER A 52 4.25 -0.96 -26.31
N VAL A 53 3.45 -2.03 -26.29
CA VAL A 53 3.60 -3.13 -25.32
C VAL A 53 4.15 -4.38 -26.02
N PRO A 54 4.94 -5.23 -25.33
CA PRO A 54 5.54 -6.44 -25.91
C PRO A 54 4.55 -7.45 -26.52
N SER A 55 3.28 -7.41 -26.08
CA SER A 55 2.21 -8.24 -26.62
C SER A 55 1.70 -7.78 -27.99
N GLY A 56 2.05 -6.56 -28.43
CA GLY A 56 1.54 -5.96 -29.67
C GLY A 56 0.10 -5.44 -29.58
N LEU A 57 -0.52 -5.47 -28.38
CA LEU A 57 -1.85 -4.91 -28.16
C LEU A 57 -1.82 -3.37 -28.17
N PRO A 58 -2.97 -2.71 -28.43
CA PRO A 58 -3.10 -1.27 -28.28
C PRO A 58 -2.68 -0.82 -26.87
N VAL A 59 -1.86 0.24 -26.81
CA VAL A 59 -1.49 0.87 -25.54
C VAL A 59 -2.72 1.58 -24.96
N GLY A 60 -3.02 1.37 -23.68
CA GLY A 60 -4.20 1.93 -23.02
C GLY A 60 -5.45 1.04 -23.02
N GLY A 61 -5.45 -0.10 -23.73
CA GLY A 61 -6.60 -1.00 -23.82
C GLY A 61 -7.73 -0.47 -24.72
N GLU A 62 -8.92 -1.06 -24.62
CA GLU A 62 -10.15 -0.54 -25.24
C GLU A 62 -10.72 0.55 -24.31
N ILE A 63 -10.71 1.79 -24.78
CA ILE A 63 -11.30 2.92 -24.06
C ILE A 63 -12.52 3.36 -24.89
N ASP A 64 -13.66 2.70 -24.67
CA ASP A 64 -14.98 3.17 -25.12
C ASP A 64 -15.58 4.16 -24.11
#